data_AF-M8BC67-F1
#
_entry.id   AF-M8BC67-F1
#
_cell.length_a   1.000
_cell.length_b   1.000
_cell.length_c   1.000
_cell.angle_alpha   90.00
_cell.angle_beta   90.00
_cell.angle_gamma   90.00
#
_symmetry.space_group_name_H-M   'P 1'
#
loop_
_entity.id
_entity.type
_entity.pdbx_description
1 polymer ?
#
loop_
_entity_poly.entity_id
_entity_poly.type
_entity_poly.pdbx_seq_one_letter_code
_entity_poly.pdbx_strand_id
1 'polypeptide(L)'
;MTTPGDALSSSAVSPAFRAAADSDAVWDRFLPPDHAAVLARADDAGDHLGRSKKELFTRLCSRPVLLDGATMSFGLDRRSGAKCWMLSARALSIVWVDDPSCWIWTADLPGSRFPEVAELVDVCWLEITGKLQLSLLSPRTTYAAYLVYAIADDSYGLECNIGILPPKATVTVVISGNGTKPTSTAASTSTENTICLQHMQGEEETAMHRRRQEYVRPRKNYGWKLVREADMDIRCPRRRGDDGWTEVELGEFAVAGEEDGVVEVSLKEVECRRWKRGLIVQGIEIRPKHTNSN
;
A
#
# COMPACT_ATOMS: atom_id res chain seq x y z
N MET A 1 12.15 -10.68 -25.85
CA MET A 1 12.05 -9.67 -24.78
C MET A 1 10.90 -10.10 -23.90
N THR A 2 11.18 -10.40 -22.64
CA THR A 2 10.20 -11.06 -21.73
C THR A 2 9.51 -10.08 -20.80
N THR A 3 10.15 -8.94 -20.51
CA THR A 3 9.58 -7.91 -19.64
C THR A 3 9.68 -6.51 -20.26
N PRO A 4 8.84 -5.54 -19.83
CA PRO A 4 8.98 -4.13 -20.20
C PRO A 4 10.35 -3.54 -19.82
N GLY A 5 10.94 -4.00 -18.71
CA GLY A 5 12.29 -3.59 -18.28
C GLY A 5 13.37 -3.98 -19.30
N ASP A 6 13.29 -5.19 -19.85
CA ASP A 6 14.19 -5.66 -20.91
C ASP A 6 14.01 -4.85 -22.20
N ALA A 7 12.76 -4.50 -22.51
CA ALA A 7 12.40 -3.67 -23.66
C ALA A 7 13.07 -2.29 -23.60
N LEU A 8 12.96 -1.62 -22.46
CA LEU A 8 13.58 -0.31 -22.24
C LEU A 8 15.11 -0.38 -22.31
N SER A 9 15.71 -1.41 -21.72
CA SER A 9 17.18 -1.56 -21.63
C SER A 9 17.82 -1.94 -22.97
N SER A 10 17.15 -2.75 -23.79
CA SER A 10 17.72 -3.25 -25.06
C SER A 10 17.76 -2.22 -26.18
N SER A 11 17.02 -1.11 -26.06
CA SER A 11 17.00 -0.02 -27.05
C SER A 11 18.38 0.63 -27.29
N ALA A 12 19.31 0.46 -26.34
CA ALA A 12 20.68 0.96 -26.41
C ALA A 12 21.67 0.00 -27.12
N VAL A 13 21.28 -1.26 -27.38
CA VAL A 13 22.21 -2.33 -27.81
C VAL A 13 22.46 -2.32 -29.32
N SER A 14 21.45 -2.08 -30.15
CA SER A 14 21.61 -1.94 -31.60
C SER A 14 20.44 -1.17 -32.23
N PRO A 15 20.59 -0.64 -33.47
CA PRO A 15 19.49 0.01 -34.20
C PRO A 15 18.30 -0.93 -34.44
N ALA A 16 18.54 -2.21 -34.69
CA ALA A 16 17.48 -3.20 -34.87
C ALA A 16 16.73 -3.48 -33.55
N PHE A 17 17.46 -3.56 -32.43
CA PHE A 17 16.84 -3.68 -31.10
C PHE A 17 16.08 -2.43 -30.70
N ARG A 18 16.54 -1.25 -31.10
CA ARG A 18 15.81 0.02 -30.90
C ARG A 18 14.49 0.03 -31.66
N ALA A 19 14.52 -0.30 -32.96
CA ALA A 19 13.30 -0.37 -33.77
C ALA A 19 12.28 -1.39 -33.22
N ALA A 20 12.75 -2.53 -32.71
CA ALA A 20 11.89 -3.50 -32.04
C ALA A 20 11.36 -2.98 -30.69
N ALA A 21 12.19 -2.32 -29.88
CA ALA A 21 11.81 -1.74 -28.59
C ALA A 21 10.90 -0.50 -28.71
N ASP A 22 10.84 0.12 -29.88
CA ASP A 22 9.93 1.23 -30.20
C ASP A 22 8.65 0.76 -30.91
N SER A 23 8.51 -0.54 -31.22
CA SER A 23 7.36 -1.09 -31.93
C SER A 23 6.16 -1.30 -31.00
N ASP A 24 5.01 -0.75 -31.36
CA ASP A 24 3.74 -0.93 -30.65
C ASP A 24 3.31 -2.40 -30.50
N ALA A 25 3.72 -3.29 -31.40
CA ALA A 25 3.42 -4.72 -31.32
C ALA A 25 4.07 -5.39 -30.08
N VAL A 26 5.20 -4.85 -29.62
CA VAL A 26 5.85 -5.30 -28.38
C VAL A 26 5.09 -4.78 -27.17
N TRP A 27 4.73 -3.50 -27.18
CA TRP A 27 4.05 -2.83 -26.08
C TRP A 27 2.59 -3.27 -25.88
N ASP A 28 1.95 -3.79 -26.93
CA ASP A 28 0.63 -4.45 -26.83
C ASP A 28 0.59 -5.60 -25.83
N ARG A 29 1.72 -6.29 -25.65
CA ARG A 29 1.81 -7.43 -24.72
C ARG A 29 2.08 -6.98 -23.28
N PHE A 30 2.49 -5.72 -23.09
CA PHE A 30 2.87 -5.14 -21.81
C PHE A 30 1.80 -4.26 -21.21
N LEU A 31 0.90 -3.72 -22.05
CA LEU A 31 -0.28 -3.03 -21.57
C LEU A 31 -1.35 -4.07 -21.17
N PRO A 32 -2.05 -3.86 -20.04
CA PRO A 32 -3.20 -4.69 -19.70
C PRO A 32 -4.25 -4.66 -20.80
N PRO A 33 -4.92 -5.78 -21.14
CA PRO A 33 -5.87 -5.83 -22.24
C PRO A 33 -7.07 -4.88 -22.06
N ASP A 34 -7.42 -4.58 -20.81
CA ASP A 34 -8.52 -3.68 -20.43
C ASP A 34 -8.07 -2.24 -20.16
N HIS A 35 -6.80 -1.87 -20.47
CA HIS A 35 -6.29 -0.51 -20.20
C HIS A 35 -7.18 0.59 -20.80
N ALA A 36 -7.73 0.39 -22.00
CA ALA A 36 -8.61 1.35 -22.64
C ALA A 36 -9.91 1.57 -21.85
N ALA A 37 -10.49 0.50 -21.29
CA ALA A 37 -11.69 0.58 -20.46
C ALA A 37 -11.40 1.28 -19.12
N VAL A 38 -10.23 1.02 -18.53
CA VAL A 38 -9.79 1.71 -17.31
C VAL A 38 -9.57 3.21 -17.58
N LEU A 39 -8.91 3.55 -18.69
CA LEU A 39 -8.65 4.95 -19.06
C LEU A 39 -9.91 5.71 -19.49
N ALA A 40 -10.97 5.03 -19.93
CA ALA A 40 -12.26 5.66 -20.18
C ALA A 40 -12.91 6.23 -18.90
N ARG A 41 -12.47 5.80 -17.71
CA ARG A 41 -12.89 6.32 -16.41
C ARG A 41 -12.00 7.45 -15.89
N ALA A 42 -11.02 7.88 -16.67
CA ALA A 42 -10.07 8.92 -16.24
C ALA A 42 -10.76 10.27 -16.09
N ASP A 43 -10.42 10.95 -14.99
CA ASP A 43 -10.95 12.29 -14.71
C ASP A 43 -10.38 13.35 -15.66
N ASP A 44 -9.19 13.10 -16.22
CA ASP A 44 -8.55 13.94 -17.24
C ASP A 44 -8.60 13.25 -18.61
N ALA A 45 -9.59 13.63 -19.41
CA ALA A 45 -9.86 13.05 -20.73
C ALA A 45 -8.81 13.43 -21.81
N GLY A 46 -7.93 14.39 -21.54
CA GLY A 46 -7.14 15.07 -22.56
C GLY A 46 -5.75 14.51 -22.85
N ASP A 47 -5.14 13.78 -21.91
CA ASP A 47 -3.70 13.47 -21.99
C ASP A 47 -3.41 12.10 -22.66
N HIS A 48 -4.41 11.25 -22.90
CA HIS A 48 -4.18 9.84 -23.26
C HIS A 48 -4.38 9.49 -24.75
N LEU A 49 -5.09 10.31 -25.52
CA LEU A 49 -5.34 10.06 -26.93
C LEU A 49 -4.12 10.45 -27.80
N GLY A 50 -3.70 9.55 -28.69
CA GLY A 50 -2.71 9.83 -29.73
C GLY A 50 -1.24 9.55 -29.39
N ARG A 51 -0.95 8.95 -28.23
CA ARG A 51 0.40 8.52 -27.84
C ARG A 51 0.72 7.11 -28.35
N SER A 52 1.99 6.85 -28.62
CA SER A 52 2.46 5.47 -28.85
C SER A 52 2.23 4.60 -27.61
N LYS A 53 2.13 3.28 -27.77
CA LYS A 53 1.88 2.37 -26.62
C LYS A 53 3.04 2.40 -25.62
N LYS A 54 4.25 2.64 -26.10
CA LYS A 54 5.45 2.88 -25.29
C LYS A 54 5.34 4.12 -24.41
N GLU A 55 4.91 5.23 -25.00
CA GLU A 55 4.73 6.49 -24.28
C GLU A 55 3.60 6.35 -23.25
N LEU A 56 2.50 5.70 -23.62
CA LEU A 56 1.40 5.40 -22.70
C LEU A 56 1.88 4.57 -21.51
N PHE A 57 2.61 3.48 -21.76
CA PHE A 57 3.20 2.66 -20.69
C PHE A 57 4.11 3.49 -19.78
N THR A 58 5.05 4.24 -20.37
CA THR A 58 6.01 5.06 -19.62
C THR A 58 5.30 6.13 -18.78
N ARG A 59 4.23 6.72 -19.33
CA ARG A 59 3.37 7.70 -18.67
C ARG A 59 2.61 7.10 -17.49
N LEU A 60 2.06 5.88 -17.64
CA LEU A 60 1.35 5.15 -16.57
C LEU A 60 2.27 4.66 -15.46
N CYS A 61 3.54 4.38 -15.76
CA CYS A 61 4.54 4.04 -14.74
C CYS A 61 5.03 5.25 -13.94
N SER A 62 5.07 6.43 -14.56
CA SER A 62 5.65 7.64 -13.94
C SER A 62 4.62 8.53 -13.26
N ARG A 63 3.40 8.60 -13.79
CA ARG A 63 2.33 9.45 -13.24
C ARG A 63 1.00 8.69 -13.32
N PRO A 64 0.59 8.00 -12.25
CA PRO A 64 -0.70 7.33 -12.20
C PRO A 64 -1.86 8.26 -12.56
N VAL A 65 -2.90 7.73 -13.18
CA VAL A 65 -4.09 8.47 -13.62
C VAL A 65 -5.14 8.41 -12.52
N LEU A 66 -5.77 9.54 -12.23
CA LEU A 66 -6.89 9.62 -11.30
C LEU A 66 -8.18 9.17 -11.99
N LEU A 67 -8.95 8.35 -11.29
CA LEU A 67 -10.19 7.76 -11.78
C LEU A 67 -11.32 7.99 -10.76
N ASP A 68 -12.56 7.97 -11.26
CA ASP A 68 -13.78 8.00 -10.46
C ASP A 68 -13.84 9.19 -9.49
N GLY A 69 -13.54 10.40 -9.96
CA GLY A 69 -13.56 11.61 -9.13
C GLY A 69 -12.43 11.64 -8.11
N ALA A 70 -11.23 11.26 -8.52
CA ALA A 70 -10.02 11.15 -7.70
C ALA A 70 -10.15 10.22 -6.47
N THR A 71 -11.09 9.27 -6.51
CA THR A 71 -11.26 8.30 -5.42
C THR A 71 -10.22 7.19 -5.49
N MET A 72 -9.67 6.92 -6.67
CA MET A 72 -8.58 5.98 -6.87
C MET A 72 -7.63 6.44 -7.97
N SER A 73 -6.44 5.84 -7.99
CA SER A 73 -5.48 6.05 -9.07
C SER A 73 -5.00 4.73 -9.66
N PHE A 74 -4.72 4.77 -10.95
CA PHE A 74 -4.27 3.64 -11.74
C PHE A 74 -2.91 3.92 -12.37
N GLY A 75 -1.98 2.99 -12.21
CA GLY A 75 -0.68 3.01 -12.84
C GLY A 75 -0.22 1.62 -13.23
N LEU A 76 1.00 1.52 -13.76
CA LEU A 76 1.63 0.24 -14.10
C LEU A 76 2.96 0.10 -13.39
N ASP A 77 3.26 -1.09 -12.90
CA ASP A 77 4.58 -1.43 -12.41
C ASP A 77 5.57 -1.46 -13.58
N ARG A 78 6.67 -0.71 -13.43
CA ARG A 78 7.65 -0.51 -14.50
C ARG A 78 8.35 -1.80 -14.92
N ARG A 79 8.51 -2.77 -14.02
CA ARG A 79 9.27 -4.00 -14.27
C ARG A 79 8.40 -5.08 -14.91
N SER A 80 7.22 -5.29 -14.36
CA SER A 80 6.30 -6.38 -14.75
C SER A 80 5.23 -5.95 -15.75
N GLY A 81 4.87 -4.66 -15.77
CA GLY A 81 3.69 -4.16 -16.48
C GLY A 81 2.36 -4.52 -15.80
N ALA A 82 2.41 -5.14 -14.61
CA ALA A 82 1.21 -5.42 -13.85
C ALA A 82 0.59 -4.13 -13.29
N LYS A 83 -0.73 -4.15 -13.12
CA LYS A 83 -1.53 -3.01 -12.67
C LYS A 83 -1.15 -2.60 -11.25
N CYS A 84 -1.03 -1.30 -11.01
CA CYS A 84 -0.91 -0.71 -9.69
C CYS A 84 -2.15 0.14 -9.40
N TRP A 85 -2.72 -0.04 -8.22
CA TRP A 85 -3.90 0.71 -7.78
C TRP A 85 -3.62 1.41 -6.47
N MET A 86 -4.17 2.60 -6.29
CA MET A 86 -4.19 3.24 -4.99
C MET A 86 -5.58 3.79 -4.71
N LEU A 87 -6.14 3.42 -3.55
CA LEU A 87 -7.37 3.98 -3.02
C LEU A 87 -7.02 5.25 -2.26
N SER A 88 -7.64 6.38 -2.61
CA SER A 88 -7.52 7.63 -1.84
C SER A 88 -8.16 7.49 -0.46
N ALA A 89 -7.82 8.38 0.47
CA ALA A 89 -8.51 8.47 1.76
C ALA A 89 -10.04 8.61 1.63
N ARG A 90 -10.54 9.27 0.57
CA ARG A 90 -11.98 9.39 0.27
C ARG A 90 -12.65 8.06 -0.10
N ALA A 91 -11.88 7.10 -0.60
CA ALA A 91 -12.36 5.75 -0.92
C ALA A 91 -12.17 4.74 0.21
N LEU A 92 -11.56 5.13 1.33
CA LEU A 92 -11.36 4.27 2.49
C LEU A 92 -12.53 4.39 3.46
N SER A 93 -12.84 3.27 4.12
CA SER A 93 -13.69 3.25 5.30
C SER A 93 -12.83 3.57 6.52
N ILE A 94 -12.90 4.82 6.99
CA ILE A 94 -12.19 5.31 8.17
C ILE A 94 -13.21 5.59 9.27
N VAL A 95 -13.02 5.01 10.45
CA VAL A 95 -13.94 5.20 11.58
C VAL A 95 -13.92 6.68 12.02
N TRP A 96 -15.12 7.25 12.15
CA TRP A 96 -15.37 8.67 12.51
C TRP A 96 -14.81 9.71 11.54
N VAL A 97 -14.55 9.35 10.28
CA VAL A 97 -13.99 10.30 9.29
C VAL A 97 -14.88 11.50 8.97
N ASP A 98 -16.19 11.36 9.18
CA ASP A 98 -17.16 12.45 9.02
C ASP A 98 -17.28 13.34 10.26
N ASP A 99 -16.62 12.98 11.37
CA ASP A 99 -16.59 13.77 12.59
C ASP A 99 -15.37 14.72 12.56
N PRO A 100 -15.58 16.05 12.46
CA PRO A 100 -14.49 17.03 12.40
C PRO A 100 -13.67 17.12 13.68
N SER A 101 -14.15 16.56 14.80
CA SER A 101 -13.37 16.44 16.03
C SER A 101 -12.35 15.30 15.99
N CYS A 102 -12.55 14.33 15.09
CA CYS A 102 -11.71 13.15 14.92
C CYS A 102 -10.81 13.28 13.68
N TRP A 103 -11.35 13.76 12.56
CA TRP A 103 -10.66 13.87 11.28
C TRP A 103 -11.01 15.17 10.56
N ILE A 104 -10.04 15.77 9.88
CA ILE A 104 -10.26 16.88 8.95
C ILE A 104 -9.79 16.50 7.55
N TRP A 105 -10.39 17.13 6.55
CA TRP A 105 -9.98 16.97 5.16
C TRP A 105 -9.05 18.11 4.78
N THR A 106 -7.83 17.76 4.40
CA THR A 106 -6.80 18.73 4.01
C THR A 106 -6.62 18.65 2.50
N ALA A 107 -6.75 19.79 1.82
CA ALA A 107 -6.62 19.88 0.37
C ALA A 107 -5.21 20.27 -0.06
N ASP A 108 -4.83 19.88 -1.28
CA ASP A 108 -3.64 20.35 -2.01
C ASP A 108 -2.32 20.21 -1.24
N LEU A 109 -2.17 19.12 -0.47
CA LEU A 109 -0.92 18.84 0.24
C LEU A 109 0.22 18.59 -0.76
N PRO A 110 1.40 19.23 -0.60
CA PRO A 110 2.52 19.03 -1.52
C PRO A 110 2.92 17.55 -1.67
N GLY A 111 3.20 17.16 -2.91
CA GLY A 111 3.51 15.76 -3.25
C GLY A 111 2.31 14.82 -3.18
N SER A 112 1.10 15.29 -2.85
CA SER A 112 -0.07 14.43 -2.82
C SER A 112 -0.49 13.98 -4.22
N ARG A 113 -0.86 12.70 -4.36
CA ARG A 113 -1.48 12.16 -5.59
C ARG A 113 -2.95 12.57 -5.70
N PHE A 114 -3.64 12.77 -4.57
CA PHE A 114 -5.07 13.07 -4.49
C PHE A 114 -5.31 14.50 -4.03
N PRO A 115 -6.40 15.15 -4.49
CA PRO A 115 -6.70 16.54 -4.14
C PRO A 115 -6.99 16.74 -2.65
N GLU A 116 -7.54 15.72 -1.99
CA GLU A 116 -7.82 15.74 -0.55
C GLU A 116 -7.22 14.51 0.14
N VAL A 117 -6.75 14.73 1.37
CA VAL A 117 -6.21 13.72 2.28
C VAL A 117 -6.91 13.83 3.63
N ALA A 118 -6.96 12.74 4.39
CA ALA A 118 -7.59 12.74 5.72
C ALA A 118 -6.52 12.93 6.80
N GLU A 119 -6.63 13.98 7.59
CA GLU A 119 -5.74 14.29 8.70
C GLU A 119 -6.42 13.99 10.03
N LEU A 120 -5.73 13.21 10.86
CA LEU A 120 -6.22 12.77 12.16
C LEU A 120 -6.04 13.87 13.20
N VAL A 121 -7.14 14.35 13.77
CA VAL A 121 -7.15 15.41 14.78
C VAL A 121 -6.81 14.84 16.15
N ASP A 122 -7.65 13.98 16.70
CA ASP A 122 -7.40 13.29 17.98
C ASP A 122 -8.38 12.13 18.15
N VAL A 123 -7.88 10.89 18.18
CA VAL A 123 -8.73 9.70 18.46
C VAL A 123 -7.99 8.68 19.31
N CYS A 124 -8.72 7.86 20.06
CA CYS A 124 -8.14 6.68 20.73
C CYS A 124 -8.44 5.34 20.03
N TRP A 125 -9.29 5.37 18.98
CA TRP A 125 -9.65 4.23 18.13
C TRP A 125 -9.26 4.55 16.69
N LEU A 126 -8.34 3.78 16.13
CA LEU A 126 -7.92 3.94 14.74
C LEU A 126 -8.29 2.69 13.95
N GLU A 127 -9.08 2.87 12.91
CA GLU A 127 -9.44 1.80 11.99
C GLU A 127 -9.60 2.37 10.58
N ILE A 128 -8.73 1.92 9.68
CA ILE A 128 -8.68 2.33 8.28
C ILE A 128 -8.81 1.07 7.45
N THR A 129 -9.81 1.00 6.58
CA THR A 129 -10.06 -0.19 5.75
C THR A 129 -10.28 0.20 4.30
N GLY A 130 -9.56 -0.43 3.38
CA GLY A 130 -9.74 -0.33 1.94
C GLY A 130 -10.18 -1.66 1.35
N LYS A 131 -11.05 -1.61 0.33
CA LYS A 131 -11.49 -2.80 -0.42
C LYS A 131 -11.26 -2.58 -1.90
N LEU A 132 -10.73 -3.59 -2.57
CA LEU A 132 -10.51 -3.58 -4.02
C LEU A 132 -10.95 -4.90 -4.64
N GLN A 133 -11.64 -4.82 -5.78
CA GLN A 133 -12.03 -6.02 -6.52
C GLN A 133 -10.80 -6.71 -7.13
N LEU A 134 -10.75 -8.04 -7.06
CA LEU A 134 -9.66 -8.83 -7.62
C LEU A 134 -9.59 -8.73 -9.15
N SER A 135 -10.73 -8.52 -9.82
CA SER A 135 -10.83 -8.31 -11.27
C SER A 135 -10.06 -7.08 -11.77
N LEU A 136 -9.83 -6.09 -10.90
CA LEU A 136 -9.02 -4.92 -11.20
C LEU A 136 -7.51 -5.22 -11.15
N LEU A 137 -7.09 -6.32 -10.52
CA LEU A 137 -5.69 -6.71 -10.40
C LEU A 137 -5.23 -7.55 -11.59
N SER A 138 -3.92 -7.58 -11.81
CA SER A 138 -3.34 -8.50 -12.80
C SER A 138 -3.29 -9.92 -12.23
N PRO A 139 -3.74 -10.94 -13.00
CA PRO A 139 -3.67 -12.33 -12.56
C PRO A 139 -2.22 -12.80 -12.44
N ARG A 140 -2.00 -13.92 -11.73
CA ARG A 140 -0.68 -14.55 -11.53
C ARG A 140 0.37 -13.58 -10.97
N THR A 141 -0.05 -12.67 -10.10
CA THR A 141 0.80 -11.62 -9.53
C THR A 141 0.67 -11.62 -8.01
N THR A 142 1.80 -11.58 -7.32
CA THR A 142 1.82 -11.31 -5.88
C THR A 142 1.80 -9.81 -5.67
N TYR A 143 0.88 -9.34 -4.85
CA TYR A 143 0.73 -7.94 -4.48
C TYR A 143 1.15 -7.71 -3.03
N ALA A 144 1.60 -6.50 -2.76
CA ALA A 144 1.68 -5.96 -1.42
C ALA A 144 0.84 -4.70 -1.31
N ALA A 145 0.19 -4.52 -0.16
CA ALA A 145 -0.56 -3.34 0.19
C ALA A 145 0.28 -2.44 1.09
N TYR A 146 0.27 -1.13 0.83
CA TYR A 146 1.02 -0.12 1.56
C TYR A 146 0.08 0.98 2.01
N LEU A 147 0.13 1.35 3.31
CA LEU A 147 -0.44 2.61 3.74
C LEU A 147 0.53 3.72 3.34
N VAL A 148 0.05 4.73 2.61
CA VAL A 148 0.82 5.93 2.28
C VAL A 148 0.29 7.11 3.06
N TYR A 149 1.16 7.75 3.83
CA TYR A 149 0.78 8.78 4.79
C TYR A 149 1.94 9.75 5.08
N ALA A 150 1.60 10.87 5.70
CA ALA A 150 2.53 11.83 6.27
C ALA A 150 2.22 11.99 7.76
N ILE A 151 3.14 12.63 8.47
CA ILE A 151 3.04 12.87 9.90
C ILE A 151 3.14 14.40 10.10
N ALA A 152 2.13 14.98 10.74
CA ALA A 152 2.10 16.39 11.10
C ALA A 152 3.15 16.71 12.18
N ASP A 153 3.62 17.95 12.21
CA ASP A 153 4.65 18.41 13.15
C ASP A 153 4.19 18.32 14.62
N ASP A 154 2.89 18.41 14.87
CA ASP A 154 2.26 18.34 16.19
C ASP A 154 1.72 16.93 16.54
N SER A 155 2.16 15.92 15.81
CA SER A 155 1.76 14.52 16.01
C SER A 155 2.19 13.96 17.37
N TYR A 156 1.40 13.02 17.86
CA TYR A 156 1.74 12.19 19.02
C TYR A 156 0.98 10.87 19.00
N GLY A 157 1.46 9.88 19.74
CA GLY A 157 0.73 8.64 19.97
C GLY A 157 0.76 7.65 18.80
N LEU A 158 1.62 7.89 17.80
CA LEU A 158 1.82 7.06 16.61
C LEU A 158 3.11 6.22 16.69
N GLU A 159 3.93 6.45 17.70
CA GLU A 159 5.22 5.78 17.89
C GLU A 159 5.12 4.41 18.57
N CYS A 160 6.01 3.52 18.16
CA CYS A 160 6.10 2.16 18.70
C CYS A 160 6.86 2.13 20.03
N ASN A 161 6.13 2.02 21.15
CA ASN A 161 6.70 1.96 22.49
C ASN A 161 6.65 0.54 23.10
N ILE A 162 7.67 0.19 23.88
CA ILE A 162 7.74 -1.10 24.60
C ILE A 162 6.58 -1.17 25.60
N GLY A 163 5.82 -2.26 25.55
CA GLY A 163 4.66 -2.48 26.41
C GLY A 163 3.35 -1.88 25.88
N ILE A 164 3.37 -1.26 24.71
CA ILE A 164 2.16 -0.82 23.99
C ILE A 164 1.96 -1.75 22.79
N LEU A 165 0.71 -2.21 22.58
CA LEU A 165 0.39 -3.05 21.43
C LEU A 165 0.43 -2.18 20.16
N PRO A 166 1.26 -2.52 19.15
CA PRO A 166 1.31 -1.76 17.91
C PRO A 166 0.00 -1.93 17.13
N PRO A 167 -0.30 -1.01 16.20
CA PRO A 167 -1.32 -1.24 15.18
C PRO A 167 -1.12 -2.58 14.48
N LYS A 168 -2.22 -3.27 14.21
CA LYS A 168 -2.24 -4.51 13.43
C LYS A 168 -2.82 -4.23 12.06
N ALA A 169 -2.15 -4.70 11.03
CA ALA A 169 -2.70 -4.73 9.69
C ALA A 169 -3.17 -6.13 9.32
N THR A 170 -4.30 -6.21 8.64
CA THR A 170 -4.80 -7.46 8.08
C THR A 170 -5.01 -7.34 6.59
N VAL A 171 -4.62 -8.35 5.83
CA VAL A 171 -4.95 -8.49 4.41
C VAL A 171 -5.79 -9.74 4.25
N THR A 172 -7.04 -9.57 3.84
CA THR A 172 -8.01 -10.65 3.69
C THR A 172 -8.48 -10.72 2.25
N VAL A 173 -8.30 -11.86 1.60
CA VAL A 173 -8.79 -12.13 0.24
C VAL A 173 -10.01 -13.03 0.36
N VAL A 174 -11.12 -12.62 -0.25
CA VAL A 174 -12.36 -13.42 -0.32
C VAL A 174 -12.68 -13.69 -1.77
N ILE A 175 -12.64 -14.97 -2.16
CA ILE A 175 -12.97 -15.44 -3.50
C ILE A 175 -14.43 -15.87 -3.53
N SER A 176 -15.20 -15.31 -4.47
CA SER A 176 -16.59 -15.70 -4.70
C SER A 176 -16.59 -17.06 -5.40
N GLY A 177 -17.20 -18.06 -4.78
CA GLY A 177 -17.29 -19.39 -5.38
C GLY A 177 -18.24 -19.39 -6.59
N ASN A 178 -17.71 -19.64 -7.79
CA ASN A 178 -18.52 -19.89 -8.98
C ASN A 178 -19.26 -21.23 -8.86
N GLY A 179 -20.44 -21.20 -8.24
CA GLY A 179 -21.31 -22.37 -8.10
C GLY A 179 -22.77 -21.98 -8.25
N THR A 180 -23.44 -22.53 -9.26
CA THR A 180 -24.91 -22.51 -9.46
C THR A 180 -25.67 -23.31 -8.39
N LYS A 181 -25.11 -23.48 -7.19
CA LYS A 181 -25.75 -24.09 -6.02
C LYS A 181 -25.51 -23.22 -4.79
N PRO A 182 -26.54 -22.99 -3.95
CA PRO A 182 -26.51 -22.04 -2.82
C PRO A 182 -25.67 -22.50 -1.61
N THR A 183 -24.60 -23.28 -1.82
CA THR A 183 -23.74 -23.82 -0.75
C THR A 183 -22.24 -23.82 -1.07
N SER A 184 -21.76 -23.07 -2.08
CA SER A 184 -20.31 -22.91 -2.28
C SER A 184 -19.73 -21.96 -1.23
N THR A 185 -19.08 -22.54 -0.20
CA THR A 185 -18.31 -21.80 0.81
C THR A 185 -17.25 -20.94 0.11
N ALA A 186 -17.31 -19.63 0.26
CA ALA A 186 -16.30 -18.70 -0.24
C ALA A 186 -14.94 -19.07 0.36
N ALA A 187 -13.90 -19.21 -0.48
CA ALA A 187 -12.54 -19.41 0.00
C ALA A 187 -12.01 -18.06 0.51
N SER A 188 -11.55 -18.01 1.76
CA SER A 188 -10.97 -16.81 2.35
C SER A 188 -9.58 -17.08 2.92
N THR A 189 -8.61 -16.24 2.60
CA THR A 189 -7.29 -16.22 3.24
C THR A 189 -7.09 -14.89 3.96
N SER A 190 -6.48 -14.91 5.14
CA SER A 190 -6.21 -13.70 5.91
C SER A 190 -4.82 -13.77 6.53
N THR A 191 -4.08 -12.67 6.44
CA THR A 191 -2.78 -12.50 7.09
C THR A 191 -2.86 -11.31 8.05
N GLU A 192 -2.13 -11.39 9.17
CA GLU A 192 -2.03 -10.31 10.15
C GLU A 192 -0.56 -9.93 10.32
N ASN A 193 -0.27 -8.63 10.33
CA ASN A 193 1.07 -8.06 10.46
C ASN A 193 1.08 -6.99 11.55
N THR A 194 2.18 -6.88 12.28
CA THR A 194 2.37 -5.82 13.27
C THR A 194 3.04 -4.62 12.59
N ILE A 195 2.47 -3.42 12.74
CA ILE A 195 2.85 -2.23 11.98
C ILE A 195 3.41 -1.16 12.90
N CYS A 196 4.48 -0.50 12.45
CA CYS A 196 4.95 0.74 13.04
C CYS A 196 4.62 1.94 12.14
N LEU A 197 3.94 2.95 12.69
CA LEU A 197 3.62 4.19 11.96
C LEU A 197 4.66 5.29 12.16
N GLN A 198 5.40 5.24 13.26
CA GLN A 198 6.48 6.19 13.51
C GLN A 198 7.64 5.47 14.19
N HIS A 199 8.73 5.28 13.45
CA HIS A 199 9.97 4.74 14.01
C HIS A 199 10.65 5.83 14.83
N MET A 200 10.90 5.58 16.12
CA MET A 200 11.76 6.46 16.90
C MET A 200 13.19 6.34 16.36
N GLN A 201 13.80 7.46 15.97
CA GLN A 201 15.18 7.47 15.47
C GLN A 201 16.10 8.09 16.53
N GLY A 202 17.31 7.55 16.68
CA GLY A 202 18.39 8.20 17.43
C GLY A 202 18.49 7.83 18.92
N GLU A 203 18.81 8.81 19.77
CA GLU A 203 19.12 8.60 21.20
C GLU A 203 17.95 8.01 22.00
N GLU A 204 16.71 8.22 21.56
CA GLU A 204 15.50 7.66 22.19
C GLU A 204 15.39 6.15 21.98
N GLU A 205 15.71 5.66 20.78
CA GLU A 205 15.82 4.22 20.48
C GLU A 205 16.93 3.59 21.33
N THR A 206 18.07 4.28 21.47
CA THR A 206 19.20 3.79 22.29
C THR A 206 18.91 3.84 23.79
N ALA A 207 18.23 4.88 24.28
CA ALA A 207 17.77 5.00 25.66
C ALA A 207 16.69 3.96 25.99
N MET A 208 15.85 3.63 25.02
CA MET A 208 14.84 2.58 25.12
C MET A 208 15.45 1.18 25.12
N HIS A 209 16.46 0.92 24.28
CA HIS A 209 17.29 -0.31 24.37
C HIS A 209 18.03 -0.41 25.71
N ARG A 210 18.50 0.71 26.26
CA ARG A 210 19.11 0.79 27.60
C ARG A 210 18.09 0.48 28.71
N ARG A 211 16.86 1.01 28.62
CA ARG A 211 15.75 0.68 29.53
C ARG A 211 15.27 -0.77 29.40
N ARG A 212 15.38 -1.39 28.21
CA ARG A 212 15.10 -2.82 27.97
C ARG A 212 16.00 -3.74 28.82
N GLN A 213 17.19 -3.27 29.22
CA GLN A 213 18.07 -3.97 30.17
C GLN A 213 17.67 -3.74 31.64
N GLU A 214 16.95 -2.66 31.97
CA GLU A 214 16.53 -2.33 33.34
C GLU A 214 15.22 -3.01 33.78
N TYR A 215 14.34 -3.44 32.86
CA TYR A 215 13.11 -4.18 33.18
C TYR A 215 13.32 -5.66 33.55
N VAL A 216 14.51 -6.04 34.04
CA VAL A 216 14.71 -7.31 34.73
C VAL A 216 14.02 -7.21 36.10
N ARG A 217 12.74 -7.58 36.19
CA ARG A 217 12.04 -7.66 37.48
C ARG A 217 12.63 -8.80 38.31
N PRO A 218 13.14 -8.55 39.52
CA PRO A 218 13.56 -9.63 40.40
C PRO A 218 12.32 -10.32 40.94
N ARG A 219 12.17 -11.62 40.68
CA ARG A 219 11.26 -12.45 41.47
C ARG A 219 12.06 -13.49 42.24
N LYS A 220 11.73 -13.60 43.52
CA LYS A 220 12.41 -14.44 44.51
C LYS A 220 12.52 -15.88 44.00
N ASN A 221 13.75 -16.37 43.98
CA ASN A 221 14.18 -17.77 43.87
C ASN A 221 14.30 -18.39 42.47
N TYR A 222 15.58 -18.51 42.07
CA TYR A 222 16.24 -19.44 41.13
C TYR A 222 15.89 -19.37 39.64
N GLY A 223 16.74 -18.66 38.90
CA GLY A 223 16.97 -18.88 37.47
C GLY A 223 16.79 -17.64 36.59
N TRP A 224 17.88 -17.15 36.00
CA TRP A 224 17.82 -16.19 34.90
C TRP A 224 17.34 -16.92 33.65
N LYS A 225 16.11 -16.68 33.20
CA LYS A 225 15.70 -17.08 31.86
C LYS A 225 15.55 -15.82 31.03
N LEU A 226 16.50 -15.60 30.11
CA LEU A 226 16.38 -14.60 29.06
C LEU A 226 15.22 -15.05 28.16
N VAL A 227 13.99 -14.66 28.47
CA VAL A 227 12.91 -14.72 27.49
C VAL A 227 13.15 -13.51 26.58
N ARG A 228 13.97 -13.72 25.54
CA ARG A 228 13.81 -12.93 24.33
C ARG A 228 12.41 -13.26 23.85
N GLU A 229 11.42 -12.42 24.15
CA GLU A 229 10.24 -12.36 23.29
C GLU A 229 10.80 -12.26 21.87
N ALA A 230 10.42 -13.22 21.02
CA ALA A 230 10.91 -13.28 19.66
C ALA A 230 10.85 -11.88 19.05
N ASP A 231 11.90 -11.48 18.34
CA ASP A 231 11.89 -10.22 17.59
C ASP A 231 10.59 -10.21 16.79
N MET A 232 9.62 -9.40 17.22
CA MET A 232 8.36 -9.33 16.51
C MET A 232 8.73 -8.74 15.15
N ASP A 233 8.31 -9.41 14.07
CA ASP A 233 8.52 -8.93 12.71
C ASP A 233 7.62 -7.69 12.49
N ILE A 234 8.06 -6.56 13.05
CA ILE A 234 7.37 -5.29 13.01
C ILE A 234 7.74 -4.63 11.68
N ARG A 235 6.73 -4.30 10.90
CA ARG A 235 6.91 -3.61 9.63
C ARG A 235 7.08 -2.13 9.89
N CYS A 236 8.28 -1.64 9.64
CA CYS A 236 8.65 -0.25 9.85
C CYS A 236 8.40 0.60 8.61
N PRO A 237 8.12 1.90 8.79
CA PRO A 237 7.83 2.79 7.69
C PRO A 237 9.09 3.22 6.95
N ARG A 238 8.92 3.60 5.69
CA ARG A 238 9.99 4.05 4.79
C ARG A 238 9.56 5.34 4.09
N ARG A 239 10.48 6.31 3.98
CA ARG A 239 10.24 7.51 3.16
C ARG A 239 10.26 7.17 1.67
N ARG A 240 9.31 7.75 0.94
CA ARG A 240 9.24 7.77 -0.53
C ARG A 240 10.14 8.91 -1.02
N GLY A 241 11.05 8.58 -1.93
CA GLY A 241 12.14 9.49 -2.33
C GLY A 241 11.72 10.58 -3.32
N ASP A 242 10.53 10.43 -3.91
CA ASP A 242 10.02 11.21 -5.04
C ASP A 242 8.98 12.27 -4.63
N ASP A 243 8.18 12.01 -3.59
CA ASP A 243 7.07 12.88 -3.19
C ASP A 243 7.08 13.30 -1.71
N GLY A 244 8.05 12.82 -0.93
CA GLY A 244 8.21 13.19 0.50
C GLY A 244 7.25 12.46 1.44
N TRP A 245 6.36 11.61 0.92
CA TRP A 245 5.44 10.81 1.72
C TRP A 245 6.16 9.64 2.40
N THR A 246 5.50 9.04 3.37
CA THR A 246 5.95 7.82 4.06
C THR A 246 5.05 6.66 3.67
N GLU A 247 5.60 5.47 3.51
CA GLU A 247 4.84 4.25 3.28
C GLU A 247 5.21 3.16 4.30
N VAL A 248 4.25 2.30 4.63
CA VAL A 248 4.50 1.07 5.40
C VAL A 248 3.73 -0.09 4.78
N GLU A 249 4.37 -1.25 4.67
CA GLU A 249 3.74 -2.45 4.12
C GLU A 249 2.74 -3.02 5.14
N LEU A 250 1.48 -3.17 4.73
CA LEU A 250 0.39 -3.71 5.54
C LEU A 250 0.29 -5.23 5.42
N GLY A 251 0.77 -5.79 4.31
CA GLY A 251 0.80 -7.22 4.06
C GLY A 251 0.87 -7.54 2.57
N GLU A 252 0.96 -8.83 2.26
CA GLU A 252 1.02 -9.35 0.90
C GLU A 252 -0.06 -10.40 0.64
N PHE A 253 -0.40 -10.60 -0.62
CA PHE A 253 -1.35 -11.61 -1.07
C PHE A 253 -1.08 -12.00 -2.52
N ALA A 254 -1.46 -13.21 -2.90
CA ALA A 254 -1.30 -13.71 -4.26
C ALA A 254 -2.62 -13.70 -5.01
N VAL A 255 -2.61 -13.20 -6.25
CA VAL A 255 -3.72 -13.32 -7.20
C VAL A 255 -3.41 -14.47 -8.15
N ALA A 256 -4.10 -15.59 -8.02
CA ALA A 256 -3.79 -16.80 -8.79
C ALA A 256 -4.32 -16.75 -10.24
N GLY A 257 -5.53 -16.23 -10.43
CA GLY A 257 -6.22 -16.21 -11.72
C GLY A 257 -7.18 -15.03 -11.86
N GLU A 258 -8.18 -15.18 -12.73
CA GLU A 258 -9.23 -14.19 -12.99
C GLU A 258 -10.48 -14.49 -12.14
N GLU A 259 -10.25 -14.72 -10.85
CA GLU A 259 -11.32 -15.05 -9.92
C GLU A 259 -12.06 -13.78 -9.49
N ASP A 260 -13.39 -13.86 -9.43
CA ASP A 260 -14.20 -12.80 -8.84
C ASP A 260 -14.06 -12.84 -7.33
N GLY A 261 -13.79 -11.69 -6.73
CA GLY A 261 -13.56 -11.58 -5.31
C GLY A 261 -13.15 -10.18 -4.91
N VAL A 262 -12.86 -10.03 -3.62
CA VAL A 262 -12.41 -8.76 -3.05
C VAL A 262 -11.19 -9.01 -2.17
N VAL A 263 -10.22 -8.11 -2.26
CA VAL A 263 -9.19 -7.97 -1.24
C VAL A 263 -9.60 -6.82 -0.30
N GLU A 264 -9.61 -7.11 0.99
CA GLU A 264 -9.79 -6.15 2.06
C GLU A 264 -8.45 -5.97 2.78
N VAL A 265 -8.01 -4.71 2.89
CA VAL A 265 -6.81 -4.33 3.61
C VAL A 265 -7.24 -3.43 4.76
N SER A 266 -6.87 -3.78 5.98
CA SER A 266 -7.26 -3.03 7.17
C SER A 266 -6.05 -2.74 8.04
N LEU A 267 -6.02 -1.57 8.68
CA LEU A 267 -5.10 -1.20 9.75
C LEU A 267 -5.94 -0.83 10.98
N LYS A 268 -5.70 -1.50 12.11
CA LYS A 268 -6.47 -1.34 13.34
C LYS A 268 -5.57 -1.11 14.55
N GLU A 269 -5.91 -0.12 15.35
CA GLU A 269 -5.40 0.09 16.71
C GLU A 269 -6.57 0.50 17.60
N VAL A 270 -7.25 -0.50 18.16
CA VAL A 270 -8.51 -0.33 18.91
C VAL A 270 -8.37 -0.69 20.39
N GLU A 271 -7.34 -1.47 20.73
CA GLU A 271 -7.15 -2.02 22.08
C GLU A 271 -6.42 -1.04 23.01
N CYS A 272 -5.56 -0.19 22.47
CA CYS A 272 -4.63 0.62 23.27
C CYS A 272 -5.25 1.83 23.97
N ARG A 273 -6.50 2.23 23.65
CA ARG A 273 -7.18 3.46 24.16
C ARG A 273 -6.29 4.70 24.21
N ARG A 274 -5.24 4.73 23.38
CA ARG A 274 -4.21 5.76 23.38
C ARG A 274 -4.61 6.81 22.35
N TRP A 275 -4.79 8.03 22.85
CA TRP A 275 -5.02 9.19 22.01
C TRP A 275 -3.83 9.42 21.08
N LYS A 276 -4.14 9.76 19.84
CA LYS A 276 -3.18 9.95 18.76
C LYS A 276 -3.69 11.01 17.79
N ARG A 277 -2.73 11.74 17.24
CA ARG A 277 -2.94 12.91 16.37
C ARG A 277 -1.90 12.95 15.26
N GLY A 278 -2.24 13.61 14.16
CA GLY A 278 -1.29 14.08 13.17
C GLY A 278 -0.94 13.03 12.12
N LEU A 279 -1.70 11.93 12.05
CA LEU A 279 -1.61 10.99 10.94
C LEU A 279 -2.34 11.59 9.74
N ILE A 280 -1.63 11.87 8.65
CA ILE A 280 -2.20 12.38 7.41
C ILE A 280 -2.24 11.24 6.39
N VAL A 281 -3.40 10.68 6.13
CA VAL A 281 -3.60 9.53 5.25
C VAL A 281 -3.82 10.00 3.82
N GLN A 282 -2.92 9.59 2.92
CA GLN A 282 -3.14 9.75 1.48
C GLN A 282 -4.02 8.63 0.94
N GLY A 283 -3.75 7.39 1.35
CA GLY A 283 -4.44 6.23 0.81
C GLY A 283 -3.75 4.89 1.07
N ILE A 284 -4.34 3.83 0.51
CA ILE A 284 -3.76 2.49 0.47
C ILE A 284 -3.37 2.16 -0.97
N GLU A 285 -2.09 1.92 -1.20
CA GLU A 285 -1.53 1.52 -2.49
C GLU A 285 -1.30 0.01 -2.56
N ILE A 286 -1.86 -0.63 -3.59
CA ILE A 286 -1.72 -2.05 -3.90
C ILE A 286 -0.88 -2.16 -5.17
N ARG A 287 0.34 -2.69 -5.03
CA ARG A 287 1.30 -2.81 -6.12
C ARG A 287 1.97 -4.19 -6.16
N PRO A 288 2.43 -4.65 -7.34
CA PRO A 288 3.14 -5.91 -7.46
C PRO A 288 4.35 -5.98 -6.54
N LYS A 289 4.50 -7.08 -5.82
CA LYS A 289 5.64 -7.36 -4.97
C LYS A 289 6.70 -8.09 -5.78
N HIS A 290 7.87 -7.50 -5.88
CA HIS A 290 9.02 -8.12 -6.53
C HIS A 290 9.73 -9.01 -5.51
N THR A 291 9.62 -10.33 -5.68
CA THR A 291 10.53 -11.25 -4.97
C THR A 291 11.89 -11.13 -5.63
N ASN A 292 12.92 -10.70 -4.89
CA ASN A 292 14.29 -10.85 -5.35
C ASN A 292 14.57 -12.36 -5.45
N SER A 293 14.51 -12.91 -6.66
CA SER A 293 15.12 -14.21 -6.94
C SER A 293 16.62 -13.99 -6.87
N ASN A 294 17.23 -14.44 -5.77
CA ASN A 294 18.68 -14.60 -5.66
C ASN A 294 19.22 -15.55 -6.73
#